data_AF-A0A7D5MTV1-F1
#
_entry.id   AF-A0A7D5MTV1-F1
#
_cell.length_a   1.000
_cell.length_b   1.000
_cell.length_c   1.000
_cell.angle_alpha   90.00
_cell.angle_beta   90.00
_cell.angle_gamma   90.00
#
_symmetry.space_group_name_H-M   'P 1'
#
loop_
_entity.id
_entity.type
_entity.pdbx_description
1 polymer ?
#
loop_
_entity_poly.entity_id
_entity_poly.type
_entity_poly.pdbx_seq_one_letter_code
_entity_poly.pdbx_strand_id
1 'polypeptide(L)'
;MGDFYKAEAIYRSFLKIHPHSKELLLKLAHALEGAQRYEEAEEIYRNILSVRSNEPKILEALIDLKIQEKDFEQAHELAELLVCEERKNPIALMLLADILYKKQLYQESIPLYKKLIKDKNMGLSPLLV
;
A
#
# COMPACT_ATOMS: atom_id res chain seq x y z
N MET A 1 -14.62 2.27 17.84
CA MET A 1 -13.63 3.34 18.11
C MET A 1 -12.62 2.99 19.21
N GLY A 2 -12.93 2.19 20.23
CA GLY A 2 -12.01 1.93 21.35
C GLY A 2 -10.93 0.86 21.18
N ASP A 3 -10.91 0.13 20.06
CA ASP A 3 -9.97 -0.99 19.86
C ASP A 3 -8.59 -0.51 19.40
N PHE A 4 -8.57 0.41 18.42
CA PHE A 4 -7.33 0.94 17.83
C PHE A 4 -6.43 1.66 18.85
N TYR A 5 -6.99 2.45 19.76
CA TYR A 5 -6.23 3.15 20.81
C TYR A 5 -5.60 2.19 21.83
N LYS A 6 -6.28 1.09 22.16
CA LYS A 6 -5.71 0.06 23.04
C LYS A 6 -4.58 -0.69 22.34
N ALA A 7 -4.81 -1.07 21.08
CA ALA A 7 -3.79 -1.72 20.26
C ALA A 7 -2.54 -0.82 20.11
N GLU A 8 -2.72 0.46 19.82
CA GLU A 8 -1.64 1.46 19.75
C GLU A 8 -0.83 1.50 21.06
N ALA A 9 -1.49 1.66 22.21
CA ALA A 9 -0.81 1.75 23.50
C ALA A 9 0.03 0.51 23.78
N ILE A 10 -0.52 -0.68 23.47
CA ILE A 10 0.18 -1.95 23.57
C ILE A 10 1.41 -1.95 22.66
N TYR A 11 1.27 -1.66 21.36
CA TYR A 11 2.39 -1.70 20.42
C TYR A 11 3.48 -0.68 20.76
N ARG A 12 3.12 0.55 21.14
CA ARG A 12 4.09 1.56 21.59
C ARG A 12 4.86 1.11 22.83
N SER A 13 4.22 0.41 23.77
CA SER A 13 4.93 -0.15 24.94
C SER A 13 5.95 -1.22 24.57
N PHE A 14 5.62 -2.12 23.65
CA PHE A 14 6.55 -3.16 23.17
C PHE A 14 7.68 -2.57 22.32
N LEU A 15 7.40 -1.53 21.54
CA LEU A 15 8.43 -0.81 20.76
C LEU A 15 9.48 -0.12 21.64
N LYS A 16 9.18 0.21 22.90
CA LYS A 16 10.23 0.69 23.84
C LYS A 16 11.29 -0.36 24.13
N ILE A 17 10.91 -1.65 24.05
CA ILE A 17 11.80 -2.79 24.29
C ILE A 17 12.43 -3.26 22.96
N HIS A 18 11.66 -3.20 21.86
CA HIS A 18 12.06 -3.65 20.54
C HIS A 18 11.88 -2.54 19.48
N PRO A 19 12.68 -1.46 19.52
CA PRO A 19 12.45 -0.24 18.75
C PRO A 19 12.51 -0.41 17.22
N HIS A 20 13.17 -1.45 16.74
CA HIS A 20 13.33 -1.74 15.31
C HIS A 20 12.51 -2.95 14.84
N SER A 21 11.56 -3.42 15.65
CA SER A 21 10.71 -4.54 15.25
C SER A 21 9.75 -4.12 14.14
N LYS A 22 10.07 -4.49 12.90
CA LYS A 22 9.23 -4.24 11.71
C LYS A 22 7.80 -4.72 11.92
N GLU A 23 7.61 -5.89 12.54
CA GLU A 23 6.28 -6.45 12.79
C GLU A 23 5.47 -5.55 13.74
N LEU A 24 6.08 -5.03 14.80
CA LEU A 24 5.39 -4.13 15.73
C LEU A 24 5.12 -2.76 15.11
N LEU A 25 6.05 -2.25 14.30
CA LEU A 25 5.86 -1.02 13.53
C LEU A 25 4.68 -1.15 12.57
N LEU A 26 4.60 -2.26 11.82
CA LEU A 26 3.47 -2.55 10.94
C LEU A 26 2.13 -2.60 11.67
N LYS A 27 2.07 -3.31 12.80
CA LYS A 27 0.85 -3.39 13.60
C LYS A 27 0.43 -2.02 14.15
N LEU A 28 1.39 -1.18 14.51
CA LEU A 28 1.14 0.20 14.92
C LEU A 28 0.59 1.04 13.76
N ALA A 29 1.19 0.97 12.57
CA ALA A 29 0.73 1.68 11.39
C ALA A 29 -0.72 1.32 11.03
N HIS A 30 -1.06 0.02 10.96
CA HIS A 30 -2.44 -0.41 10.71
C HIS A 30 -3.43 0.07 11.80
N ALA A 31 -3.02 0.10 13.07
CA ALA A 31 -3.88 0.62 14.14
C ALA A 31 -4.12 2.13 13.99
N LEU A 32 -3.12 2.89 13.56
CA LEU A 32 -3.23 4.32 13.29
C LEU A 32 -4.13 4.60 12.08
N GLU A 33 -4.03 3.80 11.01
CA GLU A 33 -4.95 3.86 9.88
C GLU A 33 -6.41 3.61 10.27
N GLY A 34 -6.65 2.57 11.08
CA GLY A 34 -7.98 2.29 11.61
C GLY A 34 -8.54 3.43 12.49
N ALA A 35 -7.65 4.21 13.10
CA ALA A 35 -7.97 5.42 13.84
C ALA A 35 -7.99 6.70 12.97
N GLN A 36 -7.82 6.58 11.65
CA GLN A 36 -7.75 7.69 10.67
C GLN A 36 -6.61 8.69 10.93
N ARG A 37 -5.53 8.24 11.59
CA ARG A 37 -4.30 9.01 11.81
C ARG A 37 -3.30 8.68 10.72
N TYR A 38 -3.63 9.09 9.50
CA TYR A 38 -2.93 8.66 8.29
C TYR A 38 -1.50 9.19 8.22
N GLU A 39 -1.25 10.42 8.65
CA GLU A 39 0.09 11.01 8.64
C GLU A 39 1.07 10.21 9.53
N GLU A 40 0.63 9.80 10.72
CA GLU A 40 1.47 8.98 11.62
C GLU A 40 1.69 7.56 11.08
N ALA A 41 0.69 6.98 10.39
CA ALA A 41 0.85 5.69 9.75
C ALA A 41 1.87 5.77 8.60
N GLU A 42 1.79 6.82 7.78
CA GLU A 42 2.74 7.09 6.70
C GLU A 42 4.18 7.20 7.21
N GLU A 43 4.41 7.97 8.27
CA GLU A 43 5.75 8.12 8.87
C GLU A 43 6.35 6.76 9.24
N ILE A 44 5.53 5.85 9.78
CA ILE A 44 5.97 4.50 10.13
C ILE A 44 6.29 3.68 8.88
N TYR A 45 5.46 3.72 7.84
CA TYR A 45 5.76 3.01 6.59
C TYR A 45 7.04 3.50 5.93
N ARG A 46 7.22 4.82 5.86
CA ARG A 46 8.45 5.42 5.33
C ARG A 46 9.67 5.06 6.18
N ASN A 47 9.53 4.98 7.50
CA ASN A 47 10.60 4.50 8.38
C ASN A 47 10.98 3.04 8.05
N ILE A 48 10.00 2.15 7.92
CA ILE A 48 10.26 0.75 7.53
C ILE A 48 11.00 0.68 6.19
N LEU A 49 10.55 1.46 5.19
CA LEU A 49 11.17 1.52 3.86
C LEU A 49 12.56 2.17 3.88
N SER A 50 12.84 3.09 4.82
CA SER A 50 14.17 3.70 4.95
C SER A 50 15.24 2.71 5.42
N VAL A 51 14.84 1.69 6.19
CA VAL A 51 15.74 0.62 6.65
C VAL A 51 15.87 -0.46 5.58
N ARG A 52 14.78 -0.78 4.87
CA ARG A 52 14.76 -1.73 3.76
C ARG A 52 13.92 -1.17 2.63
N SER A 53 14.59 -0.63 1.62
CA SER A 53 13.99 0.07 0.49
C SER A 53 13.16 -0.82 -0.43
N ASN A 54 13.28 -2.15 -0.32
CA ASN A 54 12.58 -3.11 -1.19
C ASN A 54 11.71 -4.06 -0.37
N GLU A 55 10.56 -3.57 0.08
CA GLU A 55 9.55 -4.36 0.78
C GLU A 55 8.16 -4.12 0.13
N PRO A 56 7.81 -4.89 -0.92
CA PRO A 56 6.60 -4.70 -1.74
C PRO A 56 5.32 -4.54 -0.95
N LYS A 57 5.14 -5.35 0.12
CA LYS A 57 3.96 -5.27 1.00
C LYS A 57 3.83 -3.95 1.75
N ILE A 58 4.96 -3.33 2.10
CA ILE A 58 4.97 -2.02 2.78
C ILE A 58 4.65 -0.92 1.78
N LEU A 59 5.18 -1.06 0.56
CA LEU A 59 4.91 -0.14 -0.53
C LEU A 59 3.43 -0.20 -0.93
N GLU A 60 2.82 -1.40 -1.01
CA GLU A 60 1.37 -1.59 -1.18
C GLU A 60 0.57 -0.88 -0.09
N ALA A 61 0.91 -1.08 1.19
CA ALA A 61 0.20 -0.42 2.30
C ALA A 61 0.30 1.12 2.22
N LEU A 62 1.46 1.65 1.84
CA LEU A 62 1.64 3.09 1.65
C LEU A 62 0.86 3.62 0.44
N ILE A 63 0.77 2.86 -0.65
CA ILE A 63 -0.07 3.20 -1.82
C ILE A 63 -1.55 3.26 -1.40
N ASP A 64 -2.03 2.24 -0.70
CA ASP A 64 -3.41 2.17 -0.22
C ASP A 64 -3.74 3.35 0.69
N LEU A 65 -2.84 3.70 1.61
CA LEU A 65 -2.95 4.88 2.46
C LEU A 65 -3.12 6.16 1.63
N LYS A 66 -2.27 6.37 0.62
CA LYS A 66 -2.34 7.55 -0.26
C LYS A 66 -3.63 7.61 -1.08
N ILE A 67 -4.16 6.45 -1.48
CA ILE A 67 -5.48 6.35 -2.11
C ILE A 67 -6.59 6.78 -1.13
N GLN A 68 -6.52 6.39 0.16
CA GLN A 68 -7.50 6.83 1.17
C GLN A 68 -7.44 8.33 1.42
N GLU A 69 -6.24 8.90 1.44
CA GLU A 69 -6.01 10.36 1.54
C GLU A 69 -6.43 11.12 0.27
N LYS A 70 -6.75 10.41 -0.82
CA LYS A 70 -7.01 10.94 -2.17
C LYS A 70 -5.80 11.66 -2.78
N ASP A 71 -4.61 11.39 -2.26
CA ASP A 71 -3.35 11.83 -2.84
C ASP A 71 -2.94 10.88 -3.99
N PHE A 72 -3.67 11.01 -5.10
CA PHE A 72 -3.46 10.16 -6.27
C PHE A 72 -2.13 10.43 -6.98
N GLU A 73 -1.49 11.58 -6.73
CA GLU A 73 -0.17 11.87 -7.29
C GLU A 73 0.90 11.02 -6.59
N GLN A 74 0.98 11.08 -5.26
CA GLN A 74 1.93 10.23 -4.54
C GLN A 74 1.60 8.74 -4.67
N ALA A 75 0.32 8.37 -4.68
CA ALA A 75 -0.07 6.97 -4.92
C ALA A 75 0.47 6.47 -6.27
N HIS A 76 0.39 7.31 -7.32
CA HIS A 76 0.89 6.97 -8.66
C HIS A 76 2.41 6.74 -8.64
N GLU A 77 3.19 7.67 -8.10
CA GLU A 77 4.66 7.56 -8.04
C GLU A 77 5.09 6.27 -7.31
N LEU A 78 4.44 5.96 -6.19
CA LEU A 78 4.71 4.75 -5.42
C LEU A 78 4.29 3.48 -6.17
N ALA A 79 3.18 3.50 -6.90
CA ALA A 79 2.74 2.36 -7.71
C ALA A 79 3.67 2.13 -8.92
N GLU A 80 4.20 3.18 -9.54
CA GLU A 80 5.23 3.05 -10.57
C GLU A 80 6.52 2.41 -10.02
N LEU A 81 6.93 2.81 -8.82
CA LEU A 81 8.06 2.19 -8.13
C LEU A 81 7.80 0.70 -7.88
N LEU A 82 6.61 0.33 -7.39
CA LEU A 82 6.24 -1.05 -7.13
C LEU A 82 6.24 -1.89 -8.41
N VAL A 83 5.74 -1.36 -9.52
CA VAL A 83 5.77 -2.03 -10.83
C VAL A 83 7.19 -2.14 -11.39
N CYS A 84 8.06 -1.17 -11.10
CA CYS A 84 9.48 -1.25 -11.49
C CYS A 84 10.19 -2.42 -10.79
N GLU A 85 9.96 -2.60 -9.49
CA GLU A 85 10.52 -3.70 -8.69
C GLU A 85 9.89 -5.05 -9.06
N GLU A 86 8.56 -5.08 -9.22
CA GLU A 86 7.79 -6.31 -9.43
C GLU A 86 6.96 -6.27 -10.73
N ARG A 87 7.64 -6.16 -11.87
CA ARG A 87 7.03 -5.99 -13.22
C ARG A 87 5.94 -7.01 -13.62
N LYS A 88 5.91 -8.17 -12.94
CA LYS A 88 4.94 -9.25 -13.17
C LYS A 88 4.03 -9.51 -11.97
N ASN A 89 4.11 -8.72 -10.90
CA ASN A 89 3.16 -8.84 -9.79
C ASN A 89 1.80 -8.28 -10.26
N PRO A 90 0.73 -9.09 -10.26
CA PRO A 90 -0.60 -8.63 -10.65
C PRO A 90 -1.14 -7.52 -9.73
N ILE A 91 -0.81 -7.53 -8.44
CA ILE A 91 -1.26 -6.52 -7.48
C ILE A 91 -0.63 -5.16 -7.82
N ALA A 92 0.68 -5.12 -8.08
CA ALA A 92 1.37 -3.90 -8.50
C ALA A 92 0.75 -3.28 -9.76
N LEU A 93 0.50 -4.11 -10.78
CA LEU A 93 -0.12 -3.66 -12.04
C LEU A 93 -1.58 -3.22 -11.84
N MET A 94 -2.32 -3.88 -10.93
CA MET A 94 -3.70 -3.53 -10.59
C MET A 94 -3.76 -2.18 -9.88
N LEU A 95 -2.92 -1.97 -8.86
CA LEU A 95 -2.87 -0.70 -8.13
C LEU A 95 -2.56 0.47 -9.06
N LEU A 96 -1.56 0.34 -9.93
CA LEU A 96 -1.24 1.38 -10.92
C LEU A 96 -2.41 1.64 -11.88
N ALA A 97 -3.06 0.59 -12.38
CA ALA A 97 -4.22 0.73 -13.26
C ALA A 97 -5.40 1.45 -12.57
N ASP A 98 -5.69 1.10 -11.31
CA ASP A 98 -6.75 1.70 -10.51
C ASP A 98 -6.48 3.18 -10.21
N ILE A 99 -5.22 3.53 -9.90
CA ILE A 99 -4.82 4.91 -9.67
C ILE A 99 -4.96 5.74 -10.95
N LEU A 100 -4.46 5.23 -12.09
CA LEU A 100 -4.61 5.88 -13.39
C LEU A 100 -6.09 6.09 -13.76
N TYR A 101 -6.94 5.10 -13.48
CA TYR A 101 -8.38 5.21 -13.66
C TYR A 101 -8.99 6.32 -12.80
N LYS A 102 -8.63 6.39 -11.50
CA LYS A 102 -9.08 7.45 -10.58
C LYS A 102 -8.61 8.85 -11.02
N LYS A 103 -7.43 8.95 -11.64
CA LYS A 103 -6.90 10.16 -12.27
C LYS A 103 -7.52 10.50 -13.63
N GLN A 104 -8.44 9.67 -14.13
CA GLN A 104 -9.07 9.80 -15.46
C GLN A 104 -8.08 9.63 -16.63
N LEU A 105 -6.90 9.05 -16.38
CA LEU A 105 -5.89 8.71 -17.37
C LEU A 105 -6.23 7.36 -18.03
N TYR A 106 -7.40 7.28 -18.66
CA TYR A 106 -7.95 6.04 -19.17
C TYR A 106 -7.10 5.40 -20.27
N GLN A 107 -6.39 6.21 -21.06
CA GLN A 107 -5.52 5.72 -22.12
C GLN A 107 -4.35 4.88 -21.56
N GLU A 108 -3.91 5.21 -20.35
CA GLU A 108 -2.80 4.53 -19.68
C GLU A 108 -3.28 3.35 -18.81
N SER A 109 -4.49 3.42 -18.22
CA SER A 109 -5.02 2.33 -17.39
C SER A 109 -5.51 1.12 -18.20
N ILE A 110 -6.15 1.34 -19.35
CA ILE A 110 -6.68 0.28 -20.22
C ILE A 110 -5.66 -0.80 -20.59
N PRO A 111 -4.44 -0.48 -21.07
CA PRO A 111 -3.46 -1.52 -21.42
C PRO A 111 -3.02 -2.35 -20.21
N LEU A 112 -2.97 -1.76 -19.01
CA LEU A 112 -2.62 -2.49 -17.77
C LEU A 112 -3.74 -3.47 -17.38
N TYR A 113 -5.00 -3.05 -17.39
CA TYR A 113 -6.12 -3.97 -17.16
C TYR A 113 -6.19 -5.09 -18.20
N LYS A 114 -5.96 -4.77 -19.48
CA LYS A 114 -5.89 -5.79 -20.54
C LYS A 114 -4.80 -6.82 -20.29
N LYS A 115 -3.64 -6.39 -19.79
CA LYS A 115 -2.53 -7.28 -19.43
C LYS A 115 -2.94 -8.24 -18.31
N LEU A 116 -3.59 -7.72 -17.25
CA LEU A 116 -4.07 -8.51 -16.12
C LEU A 116 -5.12 -9.57 -16.51
N ILE A 117 -6.08 -9.20 -17.37
CA ILE A 117 -7.15 -10.11 -17.81
C ILE A 117 -6.63 -11.19 -18.75
N LYS A 118 -5.64 -10.85 -19.60
CA LYS A 118 -5.11 -11.79 -20.61
C LYS A 118 -4.20 -12.85 -19.98
N ASP A 119 -3.49 -12.51 -18.92
CA ASP A 119 -2.57 -13.43 -18.28
C ASP A 119 -3.32 -14.31 -17.27
N LYS A 120 -3.80 -15.48 -17.74
CA LYS A 120 -4.56 -16.44 -16.90
C LYS A 120 -3.78 -16.94 -15.67
N ASN A 121 -2.46 -16.73 -15.63
CA ASN A 121 -1.61 -17.08 -14.50
C ASN A 121 -1.47 -15.94 -13.46
N MET A 122 -2.07 -14.77 -13.71
CA MET A 122 -2.00 -13.59 -12.82
C MET A 122 -3.17 -13.51 -11.82
N GLY A 123 -3.97 -14.57 -11.67
CA GLY A 123 -4.88 -14.77 -10.53
C GLY A 123 -6.15 -13.91 -10.48
N LEU A 124 -6.30 -12.90 -11.33
CA LEU A 124 -7.51 -12.09 -11.44
C LEU A 124 -8.42 -12.73 -12.49
N SER A 125 -9.32 -13.60 -12.05
CA SER A 125 -10.37 -14.16 -12.90
C SER A 125 -11.24 -13.01 -13.45
N PRO A 126 -11.62 -13.04 -14.74
CA PRO A 126 -12.51 -12.04 -15.29
C PRO A 126 -13.91 -12.23 -14.71
N LEU A 127 -14.24 -11.51 -13.64
CA LEU A 127 -15.61 -11.32 -13.18
C LEU A 127 -16.26 -10.18 -13.98
N LEU A 128 -16.48 -10.41 -15.26
CA LEU A 128 -17.42 -9.63 -16.07
C LEU A 128 -18.08 -10.59 -17.07
N VAL A 129 -19.21 -11.16 -16.66
CA VAL A 129 -20.34 -11.43 -17.56
C VAL A 129 -21.35 -10.31 -17.32
#